data_AF-A0A9D9ITP9-F1
#
_entry.id   AF-A0A9D9ITP9-F1
#
_cell.length_a   1.000
_cell.length_b   1.000
_cell.length_c   1.000
_cell.angle_alpha   90.00
_cell.angle_beta   90.00
_cell.angle_gamma   90.00
#
_symmetry.space_group_name_H-M   'P 1'
#
loop_
_entity.id
_entity.type
_entity.pdbx_description
1 polymer ?
#
loop_
_entity_poly.entity_id
_entity_poly.type
_entity_poly.pdbx_seq_one_letter_code
_entity_poly.pdbx_strand_id
1 'polypeptide(L)'
;MGQIIIKARALDWTEGNVGHVHVRLDGGTCKVDWGDGHTSGLAARGLEWVTADHVYPEGSRKSGDRFYIVISSCSENITGILASRGEMQVEDIDMSRCQSLTYFHASWQIDHFDLRTNPGIMKVELQGKACAIADFSNSRELRELSVECGDDSFTRLDLTGCDKLETLNCRLNNHLTRIAISNRSALKEVVYESTPLVGRCLEVLDRIVVRQNGGTVREVAGEFD
;
A
#
# COMPACT_ATOMS: atom_id res chain seq x y z
N MET A 1 9.57 1.28 19.75
CA MET A 1 10.33 0.26 19.00
C MET A 1 9.43 -0.24 17.91
N GLY A 2 9.70 0.14 16.66
CA GLY A 2 8.92 -0.29 15.49
C GLY A 2 9.37 -1.66 14.98
N GLN A 3 8.43 -2.55 14.67
CA GLN A 3 8.71 -3.83 14.02
C GLN A 3 7.70 -4.14 12.92
N ILE A 4 8.21 -4.64 11.80
CA ILE A 4 7.43 -5.18 10.68
C ILE A 4 7.94 -6.60 10.38
N ILE A 5 7.03 -7.54 10.15
CA ILE A 5 7.36 -8.92 9.79
C ILE A 5 6.75 -9.22 8.43
N ILE A 6 7.57 -9.66 7.48
CA ILE A 6 7.16 -10.04 6.13
C ILE A 6 7.36 -11.54 5.97
N LYS A 7 6.30 -12.25 5.59
CA LYS A 7 6.37 -13.65 5.19
C LYS A 7 6.48 -13.71 3.66
N ALA A 8 7.68 -14.00 3.17
CA ALA A 8 7.96 -14.05 1.73
C ALA A 8 8.22 -15.50 1.28
N ARG A 9 7.68 -15.87 0.13
CA ARG A 9 7.88 -17.16 -0.53
C ARG A 9 8.75 -17.00 -1.77
N ALA A 10 9.78 -17.83 -1.88
CA ALA A 10 10.61 -17.91 -3.06
C ALA A 10 9.83 -18.44 -4.28
N LEU A 11 10.16 -17.98 -5.47
CA LEU A 11 9.50 -18.32 -6.73
C LEU A 11 10.47 -19.04 -7.68
N ASP A 12 9.93 -19.91 -8.54
CA ASP A 12 10.71 -20.69 -9.50
C ASP A 12 11.06 -19.87 -10.75
N TRP A 13 11.96 -18.90 -10.59
CA TRP A 13 12.59 -18.15 -11.68
C TRP A 13 13.91 -17.53 -11.20
N THR A 14 14.69 -16.95 -12.12
CA THR A 14 16.08 -16.53 -11.88
C THR A 14 16.30 -15.73 -10.60
N GLU A 15 15.50 -14.67 -10.35
CA GLU A 15 15.64 -13.83 -9.15
C GLU A 15 14.61 -14.16 -8.07
N GLY A 16 13.87 -15.26 -8.20
CA GLY A 16 12.79 -15.61 -7.27
C GLY A 16 13.25 -15.97 -5.85
N ASN A 17 14.55 -15.95 -5.58
CA ASN A 17 15.18 -16.10 -4.27
C ASN A 17 15.83 -14.80 -3.76
N VAL A 18 15.48 -13.63 -4.30
CA VAL A 18 15.98 -12.36 -3.80
C VAL A 18 14.92 -11.67 -2.94
N GLY A 19 15.20 -11.56 -1.65
CA GLY A 19 14.40 -10.79 -0.72
C GLY A 19 14.74 -9.30 -0.84
N HIS A 20 13.72 -8.45 -0.88
CA HIS A 20 13.89 -7.00 -0.92
C HIS A 20 13.15 -6.34 0.23
N VAL A 21 13.81 -5.37 0.86
CA VAL A 21 13.23 -4.50 1.87
C VAL A 21 13.37 -3.06 1.40
N HIS A 22 12.26 -2.34 1.35
CA HIS A 22 12.20 -0.92 1.04
C HIS A 22 11.41 -0.22 2.15
N VAL A 23 12.11 0.56 2.99
CA VAL A 23 11.48 1.29 4.08
C VAL A 23 11.84 2.75 4.03
N ARG A 24 10.90 3.60 4.43
CA ARG A 24 11.14 5.02 4.65
C ARG A 24 11.50 5.22 6.10
N LEU A 25 12.66 5.81 6.35
CA LEU A 25 13.09 6.20 7.68
C LEU A 25 12.96 7.71 7.84
N ASP A 26 12.65 8.18 9.05
CA ASP A 26 12.82 9.57 9.46
C ASP A 26 14.00 9.67 10.42
N GLY A 27 15.20 9.61 9.84
CA GLY A 27 16.47 9.55 10.56
C GLY A 27 16.70 8.23 11.31
N GLY A 28 17.88 8.12 11.93
CA GLY A 28 18.24 6.96 12.75
C GLY A 28 18.55 5.71 11.92
N THR A 29 18.37 4.54 12.53
CA THR A 29 18.70 3.25 11.92
C THR A 29 17.58 2.23 12.10
N CYS A 30 17.59 1.18 11.27
CA CYS A 30 16.84 -0.04 11.52
C CYS A 30 17.69 -1.25 11.10
N LYS A 31 17.31 -2.44 11.58
CA LYS A 31 17.92 -3.72 11.25
C LYS A 31 16.93 -4.58 10.49
N VAL A 32 17.40 -5.24 9.45
CA VAL A 32 16.70 -6.30 8.74
C VAL A 32 17.32 -7.63 9.15
N ASP A 33 16.51 -8.55 9.64
CA ASP A 33 16.84 -9.97 9.82
C ASP A 33 16.16 -10.75 8.69
N TRP A 34 16.95 -11.48 7.91
CA TRP A 34 16.45 -12.19 6.72
C TRP A 34 15.86 -13.56 7.04
N GLY A 35 15.89 -13.99 8.31
CA GLY A 35 15.28 -15.26 8.74
C GLY A 35 16.09 -16.51 8.39
N ASP A 36 17.29 -16.35 7.83
CA ASP A 36 18.24 -17.43 7.53
C ASP A 36 19.59 -17.27 8.28
N GLY A 37 19.63 -16.35 9.26
CA GLY A 37 20.82 -16.01 10.03
C GLY A 37 21.59 -14.79 9.51
N HIS A 38 21.26 -14.28 8.31
CA HIS A 38 21.84 -13.04 7.79
C HIS A 38 21.08 -11.81 8.25
N THR A 39 21.79 -10.69 8.35
CA THR A 39 21.18 -9.42 8.75
C THR A 39 21.80 -8.25 8.00
N SER A 40 21.00 -7.22 7.72
CA SER A 40 21.44 -5.96 7.12
C SER A 40 21.12 -4.78 8.05
N GLY A 41 21.98 -3.76 8.07
CA GLY A 41 21.75 -2.51 8.77
C GLY A 41 21.39 -1.40 7.79
N LEU A 42 20.34 -0.65 8.08
CA LEU A 42 19.89 0.50 7.29
C LEU A 42 19.96 1.76 8.15
N ALA A 43 20.31 2.89 7.53
CA ALA A 43 20.47 4.16 8.22
C ALA A 43 20.01 5.31 7.33
N ALA A 44 19.42 6.32 7.97
CA ALA A 44 18.97 7.54 7.32
C ALA A 44 19.40 8.76 8.14
N ARG A 45 19.67 9.89 7.46
CA ARG A 45 19.97 11.18 8.10
C ARG A 45 18.73 12.04 8.33
N GLY A 46 17.64 11.75 7.61
CA GLY A 46 16.36 12.42 7.71
C GLY A 46 15.28 11.56 7.06
N LEU A 47 14.25 12.20 6.48
CA LEU A 47 13.18 11.49 5.79
C LEU A 47 13.63 10.98 4.41
N GLU A 48 13.93 9.68 4.29
CA GLU A 48 14.38 9.09 3.03
C GLU A 48 14.03 7.59 2.92
N TRP A 49 13.97 7.09 1.69
CA TRP A 49 13.81 5.68 1.39
C TRP A 49 15.17 4.98 1.42
N VAL A 50 15.27 3.89 2.17
CA VAL A 50 16.45 3.05 2.27
C VAL A 50 16.08 1.62 1.91
N THR A 51 17.03 0.90 1.33
CA THR A 51 16.77 -0.42 0.75
C THR A 51 17.86 -1.41 1.14
N ALA A 52 17.46 -2.66 1.34
CA ALA A 52 18.37 -3.79 1.41
C ALA A 52 17.84 -4.93 0.56
N ASP A 53 18.74 -5.73 0.05
CA ASP A 53 18.46 -6.98 -0.64
C ASP A 53 19.27 -8.13 0.00
N HIS A 54 18.79 -9.35 -0.19
CA HIS A 54 19.48 -10.56 0.22
C HIS A 54 19.13 -11.73 -0.69
N VAL A 55 20.15 -12.47 -1.10
CA VAL A 55 20.02 -13.62 -1.99
C VAL A 55 19.99 -14.90 -1.15
N TYR A 56 18.84 -15.58 -1.11
CA TYR A 56 18.69 -16.87 -0.44
C TYR A 56 19.34 -18.00 -1.27
N PRO A 57 19.61 -19.19 -0.70
CA PRO A 57 20.19 -20.30 -1.43
C PRO A 57 19.40 -20.64 -2.72
N GLU A 58 20.11 -20.93 -3.80
CA GLU A 58 19.49 -21.17 -5.12
C GLU A 58 18.40 -22.26 -5.13
N GLY A 59 18.53 -23.26 -4.25
CA GLY A 59 17.56 -24.35 -4.11
C GLY A 59 16.17 -23.88 -3.65
N SER A 60 16.11 -22.74 -2.94
CA SER A 60 14.88 -22.15 -2.39
C SER A 60 13.84 -21.83 -3.46
N ARG A 61 14.29 -21.48 -4.66
CA ARG A 61 13.44 -21.17 -5.83
C ARG A 61 12.55 -22.35 -6.20
N LYS A 62 13.15 -23.55 -6.27
CA LYS A 62 12.47 -24.78 -6.70
C LYS A 62 11.61 -25.37 -5.59
N SER A 63 12.05 -25.25 -4.33
CA SER A 63 11.28 -25.75 -3.19
C SER A 63 10.15 -24.81 -2.77
N GLY A 64 10.20 -23.54 -3.18
CA GLY A 64 9.23 -22.53 -2.77
C GLY A 64 9.34 -22.23 -1.27
N ASP A 65 10.57 -22.14 -0.78
CA ASP A 65 10.84 -21.90 0.64
C ASP A 65 10.25 -20.57 1.11
N ARG A 66 9.91 -20.52 2.40
CA ARG A 66 9.34 -19.35 3.05
C ARG A 66 10.31 -18.78 4.05
N PHE A 67 10.47 -17.48 4.00
CA PHE A 67 11.35 -16.72 4.88
C PHE A 67 10.55 -15.66 5.64
N TYR A 68 10.93 -15.46 6.90
CA TYR A 68 10.34 -14.44 7.77
C TYR A 68 11.34 -13.30 7.89
N ILE A 69 11.13 -12.24 7.12
CA ILE A 69 11.98 -11.06 7.11
C ILE A 69 11.48 -10.11 8.20
N VAL A 70 12.33 -9.81 9.18
CA VAL A 70 11.98 -8.96 10.32
C VAL A 70 12.73 -7.63 10.22
N ILE A 71 11.97 -6.55 10.06
CA ILE A 71 12.49 -5.18 10.10
C ILE A 71 12.24 -4.64 11.50
N SER A 72 13.28 -4.18 12.19
CA SER A 72 13.18 -3.71 13.56
C SER A 72 13.99 -2.43 13.79
N SER A 73 13.43 -1.52 14.59
CA SER A 73 14.12 -0.31 15.03
C SER A 73 13.88 -0.04 16.50
N CYS A 74 14.93 0.37 17.21
CA CYS A 74 14.85 0.80 18.60
C CYS A 74 14.10 2.14 18.78
N SER A 75 13.90 2.90 17.71
CA SER A 75 13.11 4.16 17.69
C SER A 75 11.83 4.01 16.84
N GLU A 76 10.94 5.00 16.93
CA GLU A 76 9.74 5.13 16.10
C GLU A 76 10.05 5.88 14.78
N ASN A 77 11.08 5.43 14.06
CA ASN A 77 11.59 6.11 12.87
C ASN A 77 11.18 5.46 11.55
N ILE A 78 10.57 4.28 11.56
CA ILE A 78 10.07 3.61 10.35
C ILE A 78 8.73 4.24 9.98
N THR A 79 8.72 5.10 8.97
CA THR A 79 7.53 5.89 8.60
C THR A 79 6.85 5.41 7.32
N GLY A 80 7.46 4.49 6.57
CA GLY A 80 6.83 3.92 5.40
C GLY A 80 7.43 2.59 4.96
N ILE A 81 6.66 1.84 4.19
CA ILE A 81 7.08 0.55 3.62
C ILE A 81 6.51 0.34 2.22
N LEU A 82 7.33 -0.23 1.32
CA LEU A 82 6.87 -0.80 0.05
C LEU A 82 6.86 -2.33 0.21
N ALA A 83 5.68 -2.90 0.49
CA ALA A 83 5.53 -4.28 0.93
C ALA A 83 5.90 -5.31 -0.15
N SER A 84 5.61 -5.03 -1.43
CA SER A 84 5.66 -6.04 -2.50
C SER A 84 6.51 -5.60 -3.70
N ARG A 85 7.62 -4.91 -3.44
CA ARG A 85 8.52 -4.38 -4.49
C ARG A 85 9.65 -5.33 -4.91
N GLY A 86 9.65 -6.57 -4.41
CA GLY A 86 10.70 -7.56 -4.66
C GLY A 86 10.26 -8.73 -5.52
N GLU A 87 11.20 -9.64 -5.75
CA GLU A 87 11.08 -10.77 -6.68
C GLU A 87 10.47 -12.03 -6.05
N MET A 88 10.35 -12.04 -4.73
CA MET A 88 9.63 -13.04 -3.96
C MET A 88 8.15 -12.65 -3.77
N GLN A 89 7.27 -13.64 -3.66
CA GLN A 89 5.88 -13.37 -3.32
C GLN A 89 5.74 -13.07 -1.84
N VAL A 90 5.11 -11.94 -1.50
CA VAL A 90 4.75 -11.65 -0.11
C VAL A 90 3.41 -12.30 0.21
N GLU A 91 3.42 -13.33 1.04
CA GLU A 91 2.18 -13.98 1.48
C GLU A 91 1.49 -13.14 2.58
N ASP A 92 2.26 -12.54 3.49
CA ASP A 92 1.73 -11.78 4.62
C ASP A 92 2.69 -10.68 5.06
N ILE A 93 2.13 -9.58 5.57
CA ILE A 93 2.87 -8.52 6.25
C ILE A 93 2.17 -8.09 7.55
N ASP A 94 2.85 -8.31 8.67
CA ASP A 94 2.42 -7.82 9.98
C ASP A 94 3.12 -6.49 10.29
N MET A 95 2.33 -5.42 10.35
CA MET A 95 2.76 -4.06 10.68
C MET A 95 2.22 -3.58 12.03
N SER A 96 1.59 -4.47 12.81
CA SER A 96 0.87 -4.12 14.04
C SER A 96 1.77 -3.53 15.13
N ARG A 97 3.07 -3.81 15.06
CA ARG A 97 4.10 -3.29 15.97
C ARG A 97 4.84 -2.07 15.42
N CYS A 98 4.39 -1.48 14.31
CA CYS A 98 5.01 -0.31 13.69
C CYS A 98 4.03 0.87 13.62
N GLN A 99 3.71 1.45 14.78
CA GLN A 99 2.69 2.50 14.90
C GLN A 99 3.12 3.85 14.29
N SER A 100 4.40 4.04 13.99
CA SER A 100 4.96 5.21 13.30
C SER A 100 4.70 5.26 11.79
N LEU A 101 4.10 4.21 11.19
CA LEU A 101 3.84 4.17 9.76
C LEU A 101 2.85 5.24 9.33
N THR A 102 3.25 6.04 8.35
CA THR A 102 2.42 7.06 7.70
C THR A 102 2.23 6.80 6.20
N TYR A 103 3.04 5.91 5.61
CA TYR A 103 2.96 5.53 4.19
C TYR A 103 2.96 4.01 4.02
N PHE A 104 2.01 3.49 3.24
CA PHE A 104 1.97 2.08 2.88
C PHE A 104 1.77 1.92 1.37
N HIS A 105 2.61 1.07 0.75
CA HIS A 105 2.43 0.66 -0.63
C HIS A 105 2.44 -0.87 -0.73
N ALA A 106 1.49 -1.44 -1.46
CA ALA A 106 1.47 -2.85 -1.81
C ALA A 106 0.99 -3.05 -3.24
N SER A 107 1.57 -4.02 -3.95
CA SER A 107 1.31 -4.25 -5.38
C SER A 107 1.31 -5.73 -5.77
N TRP A 108 0.69 -6.02 -6.91
CA TRP A 108 0.64 -7.31 -7.63
C TRP A 108 0.14 -8.52 -6.83
N GLN A 109 0.94 -9.09 -5.93
CA GLN A 109 0.66 -10.34 -5.24
C GLN A 109 1.05 -10.24 -3.76
N ILE A 110 0.12 -9.72 -2.97
CA ILE A 110 0.09 -9.86 -1.51
C ILE A 110 -1.19 -10.57 -1.11
N ASP A 111 -1.08 -11.61 -0.28
CA ASP A 111 -2.27 -12.38 0.13
C ASP A 111 -2.93 -11.79 1.37
N HIS A 112 -2.16 -11.14 2.26
CA HIS A 112 -2.69 -10.54 3.48
C HIS A 112 -1.89 -9.30 3.96
N PHE A 113 -2.63 -8.28 4.42
CA PHE A 113 -2.17 -7.17 5.24
C PHE A 113 -3.35 -6.61 6.03
N ASP A 114 -3.08 -5.92 7.14
CA ASP A 114 -4.12 -5.26 7.94
C ASP A 114 -3.79 -3.78 8.21
N LEU A 115 -4.44 -2.86 7.49
CA LEU A 115 -4.27 -1.42 7.71
C LEU A 115 -4.92 -0.94 9.02
N ARG A 116 -5.82 -1.72 9.62
CA ARG A 116 -6.52 -1.32 10.85
C ARG A 116 -5.58 -1.22 12.03
N THR A 117 -4.42 -1.85 11.95
CA THR A 117 -3.41 -1.80 13.00
C THR A 117 -2.57 -0.51 12.98
N ASN A 118 -2.72 0.35 11.97
CA ASN A 118 -1.89 1.54 11.78
C ASN A 118 -2.77 2.79 11.53
N PRO A 119 -3.51 3.27 12.55
CA PRO A 119 -4.47 4.37 12.39
C PRO A 119 -3.85 5.72 11.99
N GLY A 120 -2.53 5.86 12.13
CA GLY A 120 -1.76 7.04 11.72
C GLY A 120 -1.36 7.09 10.23
N ILE A 121 -1.75 6.08 9.43
CA ILE A 121 -1.45 6.07 8.00
C ILE A 121 -2.11 7.26 7.30
N MET A 122 -1.30 8.02 6.56
CA MET A 122 -1.71 9.22 5.82
C MET A 122 -1.76 8.99 4.31
N LYS A 123 -0.95 8.07 3.79
CA LYS A 123 -0.86 7.78 2.36
C LYS A 123 -0.85 6.28 2.09
N VAL A 124 -1.72 5.85 1.18
CA VAL A 124 -1.81 4.46 0.74
C VAL A 124 -1.80 4.39 -0.78
N GLU A 125 -0.98 3.49 -1.31
CA GLU A 125 -0.93 3.17 -2.74
C GLU A 125 -1.07 1.66 -2.92
N LEU A 126 -2.17 1.22 -3.56
CA LEU A 126 -2.44 -0.19 -3.78
C LEU A 126 -2.57 -0.49 -5.27
N GLN A 127 -1.96 -1.59 -5.69
CA GLN A 127 -2.07 -2.11 -7.05
C GLN A 127 -2.38 -3.61 -7.06
N GLY A 128 -3.00 -4.10 -8.14
CA GLY A 128 -3.23 -5.52 -8.36
C GLY A 128 -4.12 -6.15 -7.28
N LYS A 129 -3.75 -7.32 -6.77
CA LYS A 129 -4.57 -8.06 -5.78
C LYS A 129 -4.71 -7.35 -4.43
N ALA A 130 -3.79 -6.43 -4.11
CA ALA A 130 -3.78 -5.75 -2.81
C ALA A 130 -5.06 -4.94 -2.55
N CYS A 131 -5.65 -4.32 -3.58
CA CYS A 131 -6.85 -3.50 -3.36
C CYS A 131 -8.13 -4.32 -3.12
N ALA A 132 -8.18 -5.59 -3.51
CA ALA A 132 -9.34 -6.46 -3.25
C ALA A 132 -9.47 -6.85 -1.77
N ILE A 133 -8.36 -6.85 -1.02
CA ILE A 133 -8.31 -7.22 0.41
C ILE A 133 -8.20 -5.99 1.34
N ALA A 134 -8.17 -4.78 0.79
CA ALA A 134 -7.97 -3.56 1.56
C ALA A 134 -9.20 -3.19 2.40
N ASP A 135 -9.00 -2.99 3.70
CA ASP A 135 -10.00 -2.47 4.63
C ASP A 135 -9.55 -1.10 5.18
N PHE A 136 -10.29 -0.05 4.83
CA PHE A 136 -10.02 1.33 5.25
C PHE A 136 -10.83 1.78 6.48
N SER A 137 -11.54 0.87 7.16
CA SER A 137 -12.48 1.21 8.25
C SER A 137 -11.82 1.91 9.46
N ASN A 138 -10.50 1.79 9.64
CA ASN A 138 -9.75 2.47 10.69
C ASN A 138 -8.73 3.51 10.16
N SER A 139 -8.75 3.82 8.86
CA SER A 139 -7.80 4.73 8.21
C SER A 139 -8.22 6.21 8.34
N ARG A 140 -8.45 6.65 9.58
CA ARG A 140 -9.04 7.98 9.89
C ARG A 140 -8.14 9.17 9.55
N GLU A 141 -6.82 8.94 9.52
CA GLU A 141 -5.82 9.96 9.17
C GLU A 141 -5.42 9.94 7.69
N LEU A 142 -6.02 9.07 6.87
CA LEU A 142 -5.72 8.95 5.46
C LEU A 142 -6.05 10.25 4.72
N ARG A 143 -5.09 10.76 3.94
CA ARG A 143 -5.19 11.99 3.14
C ARG A 143 -5.03 11.74 1.65
N GLU A 144 -4.21 10.76 1.28
CA GLU A 144 -3.93 10.41 -0.11
C GLU A 144 -4.15 8.91 -0.32
N LEU A 145 -4.99 8.56 -1.30
CA LEU A 145 -5.23 7.18 -1.70
C LEU A 145 -5.07 7.04 -3.21
N SER A 146 -4.23 6.09 -3.63
CA SER A 146 -4.16 5.63 -5.01
C SER A 146 -4.51 4.14 -5.07
N VAL A 147 -5.44 3.77 -5.95
CA VAL A 147 -5.81 2.37 -6.19
C VAL A 147 -5.85 2.07 -7.68
N GLU A 148 -5.17 0.99 -8.08
CA GLU A 148 -5.16 0.47 -9.45
C GLU A 148 -5.34 -1.05 -9.41
N CYS A 149 -6.60 -1.48 -9.46
CA CYS A 149 -6.99 -2.86 -9.31
C CYS A 149 -7.25 -3.54 -10.65
N GLY A 150 -6.51 -4.63 -10.89
CA GLY A 150 -6.75 -5.55 -12.01
C GLY A 150 -7.64 -6.74 -11.63
N ASP A 151 -8.31 -6.70 -10.48
CA ASP A 151 -9.20 -7.77 -10.01
C ASP A 151 -10.66 -7.47 -10.40
N ASP A 152 -11.29 -8.41 -11.12
CA ASP A 152 -12.65 -8.28 -11.62
C ASP A 152 -13.71 -8.17 -10.51
N SER A 153 -13.38 -8.63 -9.29
CA SER A 153 -14.26 -8.52 -8.13
C SER A 153 -14.24 -7.14 -7.48
N PHE A 154 -13.26 -6.29 -7.81
CA PHE A 154 -13.11 -4.95 -7.24
C PHE A 154 -14.13 -3.97 -7.84
N THR A 155 -15.38 -4.12 -7.41
CA THR A 155 -16.53 -3.38 -7.94
C THR A 155 -16.94 -2.16 -7.12
N ARG A 156 -16.49 -2.11 -5.86
CA ARG A 156 -16.82 -1.05 -4.90
C ARG A 156 -15.61 -0.72 -4.04
N LEU A 157 -15.37 0.58 -3.85
CA LEU A 157 -14.41 1.12 -2.90
C LEU A 157 -15.16 1.82 -1.75
N ASP A 158 -14.95 1.37 -0.51
CA ASP A 158 -15.58 1.97 0.67
C ASP A 158 -14.61 2.88 1.44
N LEU A 159 -14.90 4.17 1.46
CA LEU A 159 -14.13 5.24 2.09
C LEU A 159 -14.99 6.01 3.10
N THR A 160 -16.06 5.40 3.61
CA THR A 160 -17.00 6.06 4.53
C THR A 160 -16.37 6.40 5.88
N GLY A 161 -15.27 5.73 6.26
CA GLY A 161 -14.49 6.03 7.46
C GLY A 161 -13.31 7.01 7.25
N CYS A 162 -13.06 7.43 6.01
CA CYS A 162 -11.88 8.21 5.62
C CYS A 162 -12.20 9.71 5.49
N ASP A 163 -12.78 10.32 6.53
CA ASP A 163 -13.28 11.71 6.48
C ASP A 163 -12.20 12.76 6.16
N LYS A 164 -10.92 12.46 6.45
CA LYS A 164 -9.76 13.33 6.18
C LYS A 164 -9.15 13.14 4.78
N LEU A 165 -9.67 12.23 3.96
CA LEU A 165 -9.13 11.97 2.62
C LEU A 165 -9.29 13.22 1.75
N GLU A 166 -8.20 13.71 1.18
CA GLU A 166 -8.17 14.92 0.36
C GLU A 166 -8.03 14.60 -1.13
N THR A 167 -7.30 13.53 -1.48
CA THR A 167 -7.03 13.13 -2.86
C THR A 167 -7.27 11.63 -3.06
N LEU A 168 -8.05 11.29 -4.08
CA LEU A 168 -8.29 9.93 -4.55
C LEU A 168 -7.87 9.79 -6.03
N ASN A 169 -6.92 8.91 -6.29
CA ASN A 169 -6.61 8.41 -7.63
C ASN A 169 -7.14 6.99 -7.76
N CYS A 170 -8.06 6.78 -8.70
CA CYS A 170 -8.66 5.48 -8.97
C CYS A 170 -8.70 5.18 -10.47
N ARG A 171 -7.62 5.54 -11.19
CA ARG A 171 -7.48 5.24 -12.62
C ARG A 171 -7.27 3.75 -12.87
N LEU A 172 -7.59 3.31 -14.09
CA LEU A 172 -7.35 1.96 -14.62
C LEU A 172 -8.04 0.85 -13.81
N ASN A 173 -9.17 1.14 -13.17
CA ASN A 173 -9.99 0.16 -12.46
C ASN A 173 -11.18 -0.28 -13.31
N ASN A 174 -10.97 -1.27 -14.19
CA ASN A 174 -11.95 -1.70 -15.21
C ASN A 174 -13.31 -2.16 -14.66
N HIS A 175 -13.39 -2.53 -13.38
CA HIS A 175 -14.61 -3.06 -12.75
C HIS A 175 -15.14 -2.19 -11.60
N LEU A 176 -14.43 -1.13 -11.21
CA LEU A 176 -14.85 -0.25 -10.11
C LEU A 176 -16.02 0.63 -10.58
N THR A 177 -17.20 0.35 -10.04
CA THR A 177 -18.44 1.05 -10.43
C THR A 177 -18.92 2.04 -9.38
N ARG A 178 -18.48 1.90 -8.12
CA ARG A 178 -19.00 2.67 -6.98
C ARG A 178 -17.90 3.04 -6.00
N ILE A 179 -17.89 4.30 -5.58
CA ILE A 179 -17.09 4.81 -4.47
C ILE A 179 -18.06 5.30 -3.40
N ALA A 180 -17.96 4.75 -2.19
CA ALA A 180 -18.77 5.18 -1.05
C ALA A 180 -17.95 6.15 -0.19
N ILE A 181 -18.45 7.37 -0.01
CA ILE A 181 -17.87 8.41 0.86
C ILE A 181 -18.92 8.93 1.83
N SER A 182 -18.48 9.45 2.98
CA SER A 182 -19.36 10.09 3.95
C SER A 182 -19.75 11.51 3.47
N ASN A 183 -20.84 12.07 4.00
CA ASN A 183 -21.21 13.47 3.77
C ASN A 183 -20.25 14.48 4.44
N ARG A 184 -19.35 14.01 5.31
CA ARG A 184 -18.34 14.81 6.00
C ARG A 184 -16.97 14.74 5.31
N SER A 185 -16.87 14.00 4.22
CA SER A 185 -15.63 13.80 3.47
C SER A 185 -14.97 15.14 3.10
N ALA A 186 -13.67 15.26 3.37
CA ALA A 186 -12.82 16.39 3.00
C ALA A 186 -12.25 16.28 1.58
N LEU A 187 -12.74 15.34 0.76
CA LEU A 187 -12.19 15.03 -0.55
C LEU A 187 -12.29 16.25 -1.49
N LYS A 188 -11.15 16.65 -2.04
CA LYS A 188 -11.00 17.81 -2.94
C LYS A 188 -10.64 17.37 -4.35
N GLU A 189 -10.06 16.19 -4.52
CA GLU A 189 -9.64 15.73 -5.83
C GLU A 189 -9.98 14.26 -6.02
N VAL A 190 -10.69 13.97 -7.11
CA VAL A 190 -10.92 12.61 -7.61
C VAL A 190 -10.45 12.56 -9.05
N VAL A 191 -9.47 11.71 -9.31
CA VAL A 191 -8.97 11.40 -10.65
C VAL A 191 -9.35 9.97 -10.98
N TYR A 192 -10.07 9.78 -12.08
CA TYR A 192 -10.44 8.47 -12.61
C TYR A 192 -10.22 8.44 -14.13
N GLU A 193 -10.00 7.24 -14.66
CA GLU A 193 -9.73 6.96 -16.06
C GLU A 193 -10.00 5.47 -16.25
N SER A 194 -10.62 5.06 -17.36
CA SER A 194 -10.94 3.64 -17.60
C SER A 194 -11.58 2.96 -16.38
N THR A 195 -12.47 3.70 -15.71
CA THR A 195 -13.11 3.31 -14.44
C THR A 195 -14.61 3.57 -14.55
N PRO A 196 -15.45 2.53 -14.67
CA PRO A 196 -16.85 2.66 -15.06
C PRO A 196 -17.76 3.10 -13.91
N LEU A 197 -17.47 4.26 -13.30
CA LEU A 197 -18.27 4.83 -12.22
C LEU A 197 -19.70 5.09 -12.71
N VAL A 198 -20.69 4.53 -12.00
CA VAL A 198 -22.10 4.71 -12.39
C VAL A 198 -22.56 6.15 -12.15
N GLY A 199 -23.53 6.63 -12.94
CA GLY A 199 -24.02 8.01 -12.88
C GLY A 199 -24.38 8.49 -11.47
N ARG A 200 -25.06 7.66 -10.67
CA ARG A 200 -25.38 8.01 -9.26
C ARG A 200 -24.14 8.19 -8.38
N CYS A 201 -23.06 7.46 -8.64
CA CYS A 201 -21.79 7.63 -7.94
C CYS A 201 -21.19 8.99 -8.31
N LEU A 202 -21.14 9.31 -9.61
CA LEU A 202 -20.65 10.59 -10.10
C LEU A 202 -21.45 11.78 -9.55
N GLU A 203 -22.78 11.68 -9.45
CA GLU A 203 -23.65 12.69 -8.82
C GLU A 203 -23.29 12.95 -7.35
N VAL A 204 -22.98 11.89 -6.59
CA VAL A 204 -22.56 12.00 -5.18
C VAL A 204 -21.18 12.65 -5.08
N LEU A 205 -20.24 12.25 -5.93
CA LEU A 205 -18.91 12.82 -6.00
C LEU A 205 -18.96 14.31 -6.39
N ASP A 206 -19.73 14.69 -7.41
CA ASP A 206 -19.92 16.09 -7.80
C ASP A 206 -20.49 16.92 -6.65
N ARG A 207 -21.54 16.43 -5.98
CA ARG A 207 -22.15 17.14 -4.85
C ARG A 207 -21.17 17.40 -3.71
N ILE A 208 -20.42 16.37 -3.29
CA ILE A 208 -19.53 16.48 -2.13
C ILE A 208 -18.20 17.15 -2.51
N VAL A 209 -17.53 16.68 -3.55
CA VAL A 209 -16.19 17.13 -3.92
C VAL A 209 -16.24 18.50 -4.58
N VAL A 210 -17.11 18.71 -5.57
CA VAL A 210 -17.15 19.96 -6.33
C VAL A 210 -17.97 21.02 -5.60
N ARG A 211 -19.25 20.74 -5.31
CA ARG A 211 -20.17 21.77 -4.79
C ARG A 211 -19.93 22.12 -3.32
N GLN A 212 -19.65 21.13 -2.48
CA GLN A 212 -19.45 21.34 -1.04
C GLN A 212 -17.99 21.70 -0.72
N ASN A 213 -17.01 21.00 -1.30
CA ASN A 213 -15.59 21.19 -0.95
C ASN A 213 -14.82 22.12 -1.90
N GLY A 214 -15.42 22.57 -3.01
CA GLY A 214 -14.75 23.43 -4.01
C GLY A 214 -13.63 22.72 -4.79
N GLY A 215 -13.68 21.38 -4.84
CA GLY A 215 -12.70 20.50 -5.46
C GLY A 215 -13.02 20.14 -6.92
N THR A 216 -12.38 19.08 -7.41
CA THR A 216 -12.52 18.60 -8.79
C THR A 216 -12.70 17.10 -8.87
N VAL A 217 -13.64 16.67 -9.71
CA VAL A 217 -13.81 15.28 -10.15
C VAL A 217 -13.47 15.26 -11.63
N ARG A 218 -12.38 14.60 -12.00
CA ARG A 218 -11.82 14.62 -13.36
C ARG A 218 -11.71 13.21 -13.92
N GLU A 219 -12.33 13.03 -15.08
CA GLU A 219 -12.03 11.93 -15.98
C GLU A 219 -10.81 12.33 -16.81
N VAL A 220 -9.72 11.56 -16.70
CA VAL A 220 -8.58 11.71 -17.61
C VAL A 220 -8.87 10.79 -18.79
N ALA A 221 -8.90 11.36 -20.00
CA ALA A 221 -8.95 10.56 -21.20
C ALA A 221 -7.57 9.90 -21.37
N GLY A 222 -7.55 8.58 -21.58
CA GLY A 222 -6.31 7.88 -21.91
C GLY A 222 -5.68 8.49 -23.14
N GLU A 223 -4.56 9.20 -22.95
CA GLU A 223 -3.60 9.47 -24.01
C GLU A 223 -2.96 8.12 -24.35
N PHE A 224 -3.66 7.32 -25.13
CA PHE A 224 -3.07 6.25 -25.93
C PHE A 224 -2.62 6.87 -27.25
N ASP A 225 -1.38 7.36 -27.29
CA ASP A 225 -0.59 7.49 -28.52
C ASP A 225 0.40 6.32 -28.62
#